data_AF-A0A960ES15-F1
#
_entry.id   AF-A0A960ES15-F1
#
_cell.length_a   1.000
_cell.length_b   1.000
_cell.length_c   1.000
_cell.angle_alpha   90.00
_cell.angle_beta   90.00
_cell.angle_gamma   90.00
#
_symmetry.space_group_name_H-M   'P 1'
#
loop_
_entity.id
_entity.type
_entity.pdbx_description
1 polymer ?
#
loop_
_entity_poly.entity_id
_entity_poly.type
_entity_poly.pdbx_seq_one_letter_code
_entity_poly.pdbx_strand_id
1 'polypeptide(L)' 'MAEFSLALNDDQIQLRDWIHGFAKDVIRPAAEEWDEKEEFPWPIVEEAA' A
#
# COMPACT_ATOMS: atom_id res chain seq x y z
N MET A 1 -0.49 7.47 -29.67
CA MET A 1 -0.84 8.21 -28.44
C MET A 1 -2.04 7.51 -27.84
N ALA A 2 -1.97 7.06 -26.58
CA ALA A 2 -3.17 6.56 -25.92
C ALA A 2 -4.16 7.73 -25.75
N GLU A 3 -5.44 7.49 -26.04
CA GLU A 3 -6.51 8.44 -25.77
C GLU A 3 -6.67 8.60 -24.26
N PHE A 4 -6.90 9.82 -23.79
CA PHE A 4 -7.11 10.07 -22.36
C PHE A 4 -8.34 9.29 -21.86
N SER A 5 -8.19 8.58 -20.75
CA SER A 5 -9.26 7.81 -20.11
C SER A 5 -9.18 7.95 -18.59
N LEU A 6 -10.35 7.97 -17.94
CA LEU A 6 -10.48 7.90 -16.48
C LEU A 6 -10.48 6.46 -15.95
N ALA A 7 -10.58 5.46 -16.85
CA ALA A 7 -10.44 4.07 -16.46
C ALA A 7 -8.98 3.76 -16.16
N LEU A 8 -8.74 3.02 -15.09
CA LEU A 8 -7.42 2.44 -14.82
C LEU A 8 -7.12 1.38 -15.90
N ASN A 9 -5.87 1.34 -16.34
CA ASN A 9 -5.39 0.22 -17.16
C ASN A 9 -5.10 -1.01 -16.27
N ASP A 10 -4.85 -2.15 -16.91
CA ASP A 10 -4.66 -3.42 -16.20
C ASP A 10 -3.49 -3.37 -15.20
N ASP A 11 -2.37 -2.74 -15.56
CA ASP A 11 -1.21 -2.58 -14.67
C ASP A 11 -1.55 -1.73 -13.43
N GLN A 12 -2.33 -0.66 -13.61
CA GLN A 12 -2.78 0.19 -12.52
C GLN A 12 -3.78 -0.52 -11.61
N ILE A 13 -4.67 -1.36 -12.17
CA ILE A 13 -5.58 -2.20 -11.39
C ILE A 13 -4.78 -3.20 -10.56
N GLN A 14 -3.82 -3.88 -11.19
CA GLN A 14 -2.97 -4.85 -10.52
C GLN A 14 -2.18 -4.20 -9.38
N LEU A 15 -1.59 -3.03 -9.62
CA LEU A 15 -0.87 -2.27 -8.60
C LEU A 15 -1.78 -1.88 -7.44
N ARG A 16 -2.97 -1.34 -7.72
CA ARG A 16 -3.95 -0.97 -6.70
C ARG A 16 -4.33 -2.16 -5.82
N ASP A 17 -4.63 -3.29 -6.45
CA ASP A 17 -5.07 -4.49 -5.73
C ASP A 17 -3.94 -5.06 -4.86
N TRP A 18 -2.70 -5.04 -5.36
CA TRP A 18 -1.52 -5.39 -4.58
C TRP A 18 -1.32 -4.47 -3.37
N ILE A 19 -1.37 -3.14 -3.57
CA ILE A 19 -1.25 -2.15 -2.47
C ILE A 19 -2.36 -2.34 -1.43
N HIS A 20 -3.60 -2.57 -1.87
CA HIS A 20 -4.71 -2.83 -0.96
C HIS A 20 -4.52 -4.11 -0.14
N GLY A 21 -3.96 -5.17 -0.74
CA GLY A 21 -3.59 -6.39 -0.04
C GLY A 21 -2.54 -6.13 1.02
N PHE A 22 -1.40 -5.53 0.64
CA PHE A 22 -0.33 -5.18 1.57
C PHE A 22 -0.82 -4.29 2.73
N ALA A 23 -1.64 -3.27 2.43
CA ALA A 23 -2.20 -2.41 3.46
C ALA A 23 -3.11 -3.16 4.44
N LYS A 24 -3.89 -4.14 3.95
CA LYS A 24 -4.79 -4.94 4.78
C LYS A 24 -4.01 -5.90 5.68
N ASP A 25 -3.00 -6.56 5.13
CA ASP A 25 -2.36 -7.71 5.76
C ASP A 25 -1.12 -7.32 6.59
N VAL A 26 -0.48 -6.18 6.29
CA VAL A 26 0.74 -5.72 6.97
C VAL A 26 0.55 -4.39 7.69
N ILE A 27 0.00 -3.37 7.01
CA ILE A 27 -0.09 -2.01 7.59
C ILE A 27 -1.17 -1.93 8.67
N ARG A 28 -2.42 -2.32 8.37
CA ARG A 28 -3.54 -2.19 9.32
C ARG A 28 -3.32 -2.95 10.63
N PRO A 29 -2.78 -4.19 10.65
CA PRO A 29 -2.55 -4.91 11.89
C PRO A 29 -1.54 -4.25 12.83
N ALA A 30 -0.54 -3.55 12.27
CA ALA A 30 0.50 -2.88 13.04
C ALA A 30 0.17 -1.42 13.37
N ALA A 31 -0.87 -0.84 12.77
CA ALA A 31 -1.15 0.59 12.81
C ALA A 31 -1.30 1.15 14.24
N GLU A 32 -2.02 0.44 15.12
CA GLU A 32 -2.24 0.87 16.51
C GLU A 32 -0.94 0.87 17.31
N GLU A 33 -0.12 -0.18 17.20
CA GLU A 33 1.17 -0.28 17.89
C GLU A 33 2.12 0.86 17.51
N TRP A 34 2.18 1.21 16.23
CA TRP A 34 3.07 2.28 15.75
C TRP A 34 2.52 3.68 16.00
N ASP A 35 1.20 3.85 16.06
CA ASP A 35 0.55 5.09 16.52
C ASP A 35 0.90 5.34 17.99
N GLU A 36 0.78 4.33 18.86
CA GLU A 36 1.13 4.44 20.28
C GLU A 36 2.62 4.74 20.53
N LYS A 37 3.51 4.22 19.68
CA LYS A 37 4.95 4.48 19.77
C LYS A 37 5.34 5.87 19.31
N GLU A 38 4.50 6.55 18.53
CA GLU A 38 4.81 7.83 17.86
C GLU A 38 6.11 7.78 17.02
N GLU A 39 6.42 6.62 16.45
CA GLU A 39 7.65 6.36 15.69
C GLU A 39 7.36 5.90 14.26
N PHE A 40 8.35 6.09 13.38
CA PHE A 40 8.22 5.64 11.99
C PHE A 40 8.51 4.14 11.85
N PRO A 41 7.63 3.35 11.20
CA PRO A 41 7.71 1.89 11.17
C PRO A 41 8.72 1.39 10.12
N TRP A 42 10.01 1.69 10.31
CA TRP A 42 11.08 1.22 9.43
C TRP A 42 11.04 -0.29 9.12
N PRO A 43 10.80 -1.20 10.08
CA PRO A 43 10.75 -2.63 9.79
C PRO A 43 9.67 -3.02 8.77
N ILE A 44 8.53 -2.31 8.76
CA ILE A 44 7.44 -2.57 7.81
C ILE A 44 7.80 -2.05 6.41
N VAL A 45 8.49 -0.92 6.34
CA VAL A 45 8.95 -0.35 5.06
C VAL A 45 9.97 -1.28 4.40
N GLU A 46 10.85 -1.90 5.18
CA GLU A 46 11.81 -2.89 4.67
C GLU A 46 11.14 -4.13 4.09
N GLU A 47 9.97 -4.54 4.61
CA GLU A 47 9.18 -5.66 4.05
C GLU A 47 8.44 -5.30 2.75
N ALA A 48 8.26 -4.00 2.48
CA ALA A 48 7.55 -3.50 1.30
C ALA A 48 8.44 -3.33 0.04
N ALA A 49 9.78 -3.44 0.19
CA ALA A 49 10.79 -3.20 -0.85
C ALA A 49 11.20 -4.47 -1.60
#